data_AF-A0A7J6L4Q5-F1
#
_entry.id   AF-A0A7J6L4Q5-F1
#
_cell.length_a   1.000
_cell.length_b   1.000
_cell.length_c   1.000
_cell.angle_alpha   90.00
_cell.angle_beta   90.00
_cell.angle_gamma   90.00
#
_symmetry.space_group_name_H-M   'P 1'
#
loop_
_entity.id
_entity.type
_entity.pdbx_description
1 polymer ?
#
loop_
_entity_poly.entity_id
_entity_poly.type
_entity_poly.pdbx_seq_one_letter_code
_entity_poly.pdbx_strand_id
1 'polypeptide(L)'
;MSNLSFDYSKWDNIDLSDDETDFHPNLDTGLNIKVKRAQRERKMDEYEKQRKELLADGSPAAMDKLRKLEKSKPLFGEDLCHVVDEKTIISDKKIEHAPPPVTKDEASSSGEDTLDYMEKNEDVLEQYAEITDLDELEQFLYDHPVLLHEYGCMTILIFAKRLECAHEREASLNCCRNYLVLRNIMDLAGEAHQLKESRPMVQMFFKQIKENPDRKKKLDEETVNFHKQILDLIAKDAFNEPEVAGAERPPKTD
;
A
#
# COMPACT_ATOMS: atom_id res chain seq x y z
N MET A 1 -11.46 47.35 28.05
CA MET A 1 -11.83 46.70 26.77
C MET A 1 -10.56 46.60 25.96
N SER A 2 -10.12 45.38 25.67
CA SER A 2 -8.80 45.07 25.12
C SER A 2 -8.55 45.74 23.77
N ASN A 3 -7.58 46.66 23.73
CA ASN A 3 -6.92 47.08 22.49
C ASN A 3 -6.11 45.89 21.96
N LEU A 4 -6.73 45.03 21.15
CA LEU A 4 -5.97 44.12 20.31
C LEU A 4 -5.31 44.95 19.21
N SER A 5 -4.00 44.80 19.04
CA SER A 5 -3.18 45.48 18.03
C SER A 5 -3.55 45.11 16.58
N PHE A 6 -4.50 44.21 16.38
CA PHE A 6 -4.92 43.67 15.10
C PHE A 6 -6.45 43.61 15.04
N ASP A 7 -7.02 44.15 13.96
CA ASP A 7 -8.46 44.20 13.72
C ASP A 7 -8.90 43.03 12.83
N TYR A 8 -9.75 42.17 13.39
CA TYR A 8 -10.36 41.03 12.69
C TYR A 8 -11.84 41.27 12.33
N SER A 9 -12.35 42.50 12.51
CA SER A 9 -13.77 42.84 12.29
C SER A 9 -14.29 42.55 10.88
N LYS A 10 -13.39 42.41 9.91
CA LYS A 10 -13.71 41.92 8.56
C LYS A 10 -14.44 40.57 8.57
N TRP A 11 -14.13 39.70 9.53
CA TRP A 11 -14.67 38.34 9.60
C TRP A 11 -15.83 38.17 10.59
N ASP A 12 -16.32 39.25 11.21
CA ASP A 12 -17.38 39.18 12.22
C ASP A 12 -18.77 38.87 11.64
N ASN A 13 -18.97 39.06 10.33
CA ASN A 13 -20.27 38.92 9.66
C ASN A 13 -20.27 37.80 8.60
N ILE A 14 -19.86 36.59 8.98
CA ILE A 14 -19.89 35.40 8.11
C ILE A 14 -21.20 34.64 8.32
N ASP A 15 -21.91 34.32 7.23
CA ASP A 15 -23.16 33.54 7.26
C ASP A 15 -22.93 32.14 6.66
N LEU A 16 -23.00 31.13 7.51
CA LEU A 16 -22.87 29.71 7.17
C LEU A 16 -24.26 29.05 7.14
N SER A 17 -24.68 28.54 5.99
CA SER A 17 -26.01 27.88 5.88
C SER A 17 -26.08 26.54 6.60
N ASP A 18 -24.92 25.95 6.86
CA ASP A 18 -24.75 24.64 7.48
C ASP A 18 -24.26 24.75 8.93
N ASP A 19 -24.45 25.92 9.54
CA ASP A 19 -24.13 26.08 10.96
C ASP A 19 -25.19 25.38 11.81
N GLU A 20 -24.76 24.28 12.44
CA GLU A 20 -25.60 23.41 13.28
C GLU A 20 -26.03 24.09 14.58
N THR A 21 -25.33 25.13 15.05
CA THR A 21 -25.71 25.85 16.29
C THR A 21 -26.99 26.66 16.13
N ASP A 22 -27.29 27.07 14.90
CA ASP A 22 -28.44 27.89 14.54
C ASP A 22 -29.63 27.04 14.06
N PHE A 23 -29.66 25.75 14.37
CA PHE A 23 -30.77 24.87 14.02
C PHE A 23 -31.86 24.88 15.09
N HIS A 24 -33.11 24.93 14.65
CA HIS A 24 -34.22 24.81 15.58
C HIS A 24 -34.35 23.36 16.07
N PRO A 25 -34.50 23.09 17.38
CA PRO A 25 -34.51 21.74 17.95
C PRO A 25 -35.57 20.78 17.35
N ASN A 26 -36.62 21.33 16.74
CA ASN A 26 -37.75 20.58 16.19
C ASN A 26 -37.74 20.45 14.65
N LEU A 27 -36.74 21.02 13.96
CA LEU A 27 -36.62 20.91 12.51
C LEU A 27 -35.46 19.99 12.18
N ASP A 28 -35.66 19.12 11.19
CA ASP A 28 -34.59 18.27 10.66
C ASP A 28 -33.41 19.12 10.15
N THR A 29 -32.19 18.67 10.37
CA THR A 29 -30.96 19.39 10.01
C THR A 29 -30.91 19.65 8.50
N GLY A 30 -31.28 18.65 7.69
CA GLY A 30 -31.36 18.78 6.23
C GLY A 30 -32.41 19.80 5.77
N LEU A 31 -33.53 19.92 6.48
CA LEU A 31 -34.54 20.95 6.21
C LEU A 31 -34.06 22.35 6.62
N ASN A 32 -33.40 22.49 7.78
CA ASN A 32 -32.83 23.77 8.22
C ASN A 32 -31.84 24.33 7.18
N ILE A 33 -30.92 23.49 6.68
CA ILE A 33 -29.93 23.90 5.67
C ILE A 33 -30.63 24.40 4.40
N LYS A 34 -31.64 23.67 3.91
CA LYS A 34 -32.40 24.06 2.70
C LYS A 34 -33.13 25.40 2.89
N VAL A 35 -33.78 25.58 4.03
CA VAL A 35 -34.51 26.83 4.34
C VAL A 35 -33.55 28.01 4.44
N LYS A 36 -32.40 27.85 5.11
CA LYS A 36 -31.37 28.90 5.22
C LYS A 36 -30.79 29.26 3.85
N ARG A 37 -30.48 28.27 3.00
CA ARG A 37 -30.01 28.52 1.62
C ARG A 37 -31.05 29.29 0.79
N ALA A 38 -32.34 28.92 0.89
CA ALA A 38 -33.41 29.63 0.20
C ALA A 38 -33.62 31.06 0.73
N GLN A 39 -33.47 31.29 2.04
CA GLN A 39 -33.51 32.63 2.63
C GLN A 39 -32.33 33.49 2.18
N ARG A 40 -31.13 32.89 2.09
CA ARG A 40 -29.94 33.57 1.53
C ARG A 40 -30.18 34.02 0.10
N GLU A 41 -30.63 33.11 -0.76
CA GLU A 41 -30.90 33.41 -2.18
C GLU A 41 -31.86 34.59 -2.33
N ARG A 42 -32.98 34.59 -1.57
CA ARG A 42 -33.93 35.72 -1.54
C ARG A 42 -33.29 37.03 -1.09
N LYS A 43 -32.48 37.00 -0.02
CA LYS A 43 -31.76 38.19 0.47
C LYS A 43 -30.74 38.69 -0.56
N MET A 44 -30.06 37.80 -1.29
CA MET A 44 -29.13 38.18 -2.35
C MET A 44 -29.86 38.82 -3.53
N ASP A 45 -30.99 38.27 -3.95
CA ASP A 45 -31.81 38.84 -5.03
C ASP A 45 -32.30 40.26 -4.68
N GLU A 46 -32.76 40.47 -3.44
CA GLU A 46 -33.18 41.77 -2.95
C GLU A 46 -32.00 42.76 -2.89
N TYR A 47 -30.85 42.30 -2.38
CA TYR A 47 -29.62 43.07 -2.33
C TYR A 47 -29.17 43.49 -3.74
N GLU A 48 -29.19 42.59 -4.72
CA GLU A 48 -28.82 42.89 -6.10
C GLU A 48 -29.75 43.90 -6.77
N LYS A 49 -31.07 43.81 -6.51
CA LYS A 49 -32.04 44.79 -7.00
C LYS A 49 -31.76 46.18 -6.42
N GLN A 50 -31.61 46.28 -5.10
CA GLN A 50 -31.28 47.53 -4.42
C GLN A 50 -29.94 48.11 -4.90
N ARG A 51 -28.95 47.25 -5.12
CA ARG A 51 -27.65 47.63 -5.67
C ARG A 51 -27.78 48.23 -7.07
N LYS A 52 -28.58 47.62 -7.95
CA LYS A 52 -28.83 48.12 -9.32
C LYS A 52 -29.57 49.46 -9.32
N GLU A 53 -30.57 49.61 -8.47
CA GLU A 53 -31.33 50.87 -8.33
C GLU A 53 -30.44 52.02 -7.84
N LEU A 54 -29.64 51.79 -6.80
CA LEU A 54 -28.71 52.79 -6.27
C LEU A 54 -27.61 53.16 -7.26
N LEU A 55 -27.15 52.20 -8.08
CA LEU A 55 -26.17 52.46 -9.14
C LEU A 55 -26.77 53.31 -10.27
N ALA A 56 -28.04 53.08 -10.62
CA ALA A 56 -28.74 53.82 -11.67
C ALA A 56 -29.06 55.26 -11.27
N ASP A 57 -29.35 55.52 -9.99
CA ASP A 57 -29.64 56.86 -9.46
C ASP A 57 -28.42 57.79 -9.52
N GLY A 58 -27.20 57.27 -9.42
CA GLY A 58 -25.93 58.00 -9.66
C GLY A 58 -25.65 59.20 -8.73
N SER A 59 -26.58 59.53 -7.83
CA SER A 59 -26.49 60.63 -6.88
C SER A 59 -25.39 60.39 -5.84
N PRO A 60 -24.69 61.44 -5.34
CA PRO A 60 -23.69 61.29 -4.28
C PRO A 60 -24.26 60.59 -3.03
N ALA A 61 -25.53 60.84 -2.70
CA ALA A 61 -26.22 60.19 -1.59
C ALA A 61 -26.54 58.71 -1.87
N ALA A 62 -26.74 58.33 -3.14
CA ALA A 62 -26.94 56.93 -3.54
C ALA A 62 -25.64 56.14 -3.47
N MET A 63 -24.51 56.74 -3.86
CA MET A 63 -23.17 56.14 -3.75
C MET A 63 -22.77 55.88 -2.28
N ASP A 64 -23.09 56.79 -1.36
CA ASP A 64 -22.86 56.58 0.07
C ASP A 64 -23.71 55.45 0.65
N LYS A 65 -24.97 55.32 0.20
CA LYS A 65 -25.86 54.21 0.58
C LYS A 65 -25.34 52.88 0.03
N LEU A 66 -24.88 52.87 -1.23
CA LEU A 66 -24.26 51.70 -1.87
C LEU A 66 -23.05 51.21 -1.07
N ARG A 67 -22.16 52.11 -0.66
CA ARG A 67 -20.98 51.77 0.14
C ARG A 67 -21.33 51.21 1.52
N LYS A 68 -22.41 51.70 2.15
CA LYS A 68 -22.90 51.16 3.43
C LYS A 68 -23.53 49.78 3.24
N LEU A 69 -24.32 49.62 2.18
CA LEU A 69 -24.97 48.38 1.82
C LEU A 69 -23.93 47.27 1.56
N GLU A 70 -22.88 47.57 0.79
CA GLU A 70 -21.75 46.66 0.53
C GLU A 70 -20.98 46.27 1.78
N LYS A 71 -20.78 47.20 2.73
CA LYS A 71 -20.12 46.88 4.02
C LYS A 71 -20.99 46.04 4.96
N SER A 72 -22.31 46.17 4.87
CA SER A 72 -23.25 45.43 5.72
C SER A 72 -23.62 44.05 5.19
N LYS A 73 -23.25 43.73 3.95
CA LYS A 73 -23.52 42.43 3.34
C LYS A 73 -22.84 41.32 4.16
N PRO A 74 -23.58 40.26 4.57
CA PRO A 74 -22.95 39.08 5.15
C PRO A 74 -22.00 38.42 4.15
N LEU A 75 -20.90 37.86 4.66
CA LEU A 75 -19.91 37.12 3.89
C LEU A 75 -20.36 35.66 3.77
N PHE A 76 -20.64 35.20 2.55
CA PHE A 76 -20.96 33.81 2.27
C PHE A 76 -19.72 33.05 1.78
N GLY A 77 -19.71 31.72 1.87
CA GLY A 77 -18.59 30.90 1.38
C GLY A 77 -18.16 31.21 -0.06
N GLU A 78 -19.11 31.56 -0.94
CA GLU A 78 -18.87 31.99 -2.32
C GLU A 78 -18.17 33.36 -2.45
N ASP A 79 -18.36 34.25 -1.46
CA ASP A 79 -17.71 35.57 -1.42
C ASP A 79 -16.32 35.52 -0.75
N LEU A 80 -16.00 34.46 0.00
CA LEU A 80 -14.74 34.35 0.75
C LEU A 80 -13.55 33.98 -0.15
N CYS A 81 -13.75 33.07 -1.09
CA CYS A 81 -12.70 32.57 -1.97
C CYS A 81 -13.24 32.18 -3.35
N HIS A 82 -12.33 32.03 -4.31
CA HIS A 82 -12.60 31.45 -5.61
C HIS A 82 -11.65 30.27 -5.82
N VAL A 83 -12.05 29.32 -6.68
CA VAL A 83 -11.21 28.18 -7.02
C VAL A 83 -10.02 28.70 -7.84
N VAL A 84 -8.81 28.57 -7.31
CA VAL A 84 -7.55 28.96 -7.99
C VAL A 84 -7.01 27.80 -8.81
N ASP A 85 -6.99 26.60 -8.23
CA ASP A 85 -6.52 25.37 -8.87
C ASP A 85 -7.37 24.20 -8.38
N GLU A 86 -7.79 23.34 -9.31
CA GLU A 86 -8.49 22.09 -9.03
C GLU A 86 -7.81 20.96 -9.81
N LYS A 87 -7.19 20.03 -9.08
CA LYS A 87 -6.50 18.89 -9.68
C LYS A 87 -7.05 17.58 -9.13
N THR A 88 -7.82 16.90 -9.98
CA THR A 88 -8.32 15.55 -9.67
C THR A 88 -7.43 14.51 -10.33
N ILE A 89 -6.74 13.70 -9.51
CA ILE A 89 -5.93 12.58 -10.00
C ILE A 89 -6.73 11.30 -9.74
N ILE A 90 -7.34 10.76 -10.79
CA ILE A 90 -7.95 9.43 -10.76
C ILE A 90 -6.86 8.45 -11.22
N SER A 91 -6.47 7.51 -10.37
CA SER A 91 -5.49 6.50 -10.73
C SER A 91 -6.11 5.43 -11.63
N ASP A 92 -6.35 5.76 -12.89
CA ASP A 92 -6.68 4.79 -13.93
C ASP A 92 -5.40 4.06 -14.36
N LYS A 93 -4.83 3.25 -13.44
CA LYS A 93 -3.78 2.31 -13.82
C LYS A 93 -4.41 1.23 -14.69
N LYS A 94 -4.57 1.50 -15.98
CA LYS A 94 -4.74 0.45 -16.99
C LYS A 94 -3.49 -0.41 -16.87
N ILE A 95 -3.67 -1.63 -16.38
CA ILE A 95 -2.62 -2.64 -16.26
C ILE A 95 -2.08 -2.82 -17.67
N GLU A 96 -0.88 -2.29 -17.93
CA GLU A 96 -0.16 -2.64 -19.15
C GLU A 96 -0.04 -4.16 -19.12
N HIS A 97 -0.50 -4.79 -20.19
CA HIS A 97 -0.46 -6.23 -20.37
C HIS A 97 0.87 -6.79 -19.86
N ALA A 98 0.80 -7.88 -19.07
CA ALA A 98 1.97 -8.64 -18.69
C ALA A 98 2.90 -8.78 -19.90
N PRO A 99 4.23 -8.59 -19.72
CA PRO A 99 5.16 -8.73 -20.83
C PRO A 99 4.91 -10.06 -21.55
N PRO A 100 5.02 -10.10 -22.89
CA PRO A 100 4.75 -11.30 -23.65
C PRO A 100 5.59 -12.47 -23.11
N PRO A 101 5.07 -13.71 -23.13
CA PRO A 101 5.77 -14.85 -22.58
C PRO A 101 7.13 -15.00 -23.26
N VAL A 102 8.16 -15.07 -22.41
CA VAL A 102 9.56 -15.11 -22.79
C VAL A 102 9.81 -16.26 -23.76
N THR A 103 10.29 -15.96 -24.97
CA THR A 103 10.69 -16.97 -25.95
C THR A 103 12.01 -17.65 -25.52
N LYS A 104 12.12 -18.94 -25.83
CA LYS A 104 13.08 -19.94 -25.33
C LYS A 104 14.59 -19.63 -25.48
N ASP A 105 14.97 -18.52 -26.09
CA ASP A 105 16.37 -18.11 -26.31
C ASP A 105 16.94 -17.25 -25.15
N GLU A 106 16.14 -16.84 -24.18
CA GLU A 106 16.57 -16.05 -23.01
C GLU A 106 16.93 -16.87 -21.75
N ALA A 107 17.04 -18.19 -21.87
CA ALA A 107 17.44 -19.05 -20.74
C ALA A 107 18.85 -18.72 -20.19
N SER A 108 19.67 -18.01 -20.96
CA SER A 108 20.97 -17.47 -20.52
C SER A 108 20.85 -16.19 -19.68
N SER A 109 19.80 -15.38 -19.89
CA SER A 109 19.55 -14.14 -19.12
C SER A 109 19.01 -14.42 -17.72
N SER A 110 18.17 -15.46 -17.59
CA SER A 110 17.54 -15.83 -16.31
C SER A 110 18.53 -16.10 -15.17
N GLY A 111 19.77 -16.50 -15.47
CA GLY A 111 20.81 -16.74 -14.47
C GLY A 111 21.41 -15.43 -13.93
N GLU A 112 21.75 -14.50 -14.82
CA GLU A 112 22.25 -13.16 -14.46
C GLU A 112 21.17 -12.37 -13.70
N ASP A 113 19.92 -12.42 -14.16
CA ASP A 113 18.80 -11.73 -13.50
C ASP A 113 18.53 -12.24 -12.07
N THR A 114 18.75 -13.54 -11.83
CA THR A 114 18.62 -14.12 -10.48
C THR A 114 19.75 -13.66 -9.57
N LEU A 115 20.99 -13.62 -10.06
CA LEU A 115 22.14 -13.15 -9.29
C LEU A 115 21.99 -11.66 -8.94
N ASP A 116 21.60 -10.85 -9.91
CA ASP A 116 21.31 -9.43 -9.71
C ASP A 116 20.22 -9.20 -8.66
N TYR A 117 19.19 -10.05 -8.63
CA TYR A 117 18.14 -10.00 -7.61
C TYR A 117 18.66 -10.40 -6.24
N MET A 118 19.50 -11.43 -6.16
CA MET A 118 20.12 -11.90 -4.92
C MET A 118 21.02 -10.82 -4.31
N GLU A 119 21.88 -10.19 -5.11
CA GLU A 119 22.78 -9.12 -4.65
C GLU A 119 22.01 -7.88 -4.16
N LYS A 120 20.93 -7.49 -4.84
CA LYS A 120 20.14 -6.30 -4.46
C LYS A 120 19.31 -6.50 -3.20
N ASN A 121 18.95 -7.75 -2.87
CA ASN A 121 18.03 -8.07 -1.78
C ASN A 121 18.65 -9.00 -0.72
N GLU A 122 19.98 -9.10 -0.68
CA GLU A 122 20.73 -10.04 0.19
C GLU A 122 20.29 -9.92 1.65
N ASP A 123 20.35 -8.71 2.22
CA ASP A 123 19.96 -8.43 3.60
C ASP A 123 18.53 -8.89 3.93
N VAL A 124 17.60 -8.69 3.00
CA VAL A 124 16.17 -9.02 3.18
C VAL A 124 15.95 -10.52 3.09
N LEU A 125 16.68 -11.20 2.19
CA LEU A 125 16.61 -12.64 1.99
C LEU A 125 17.23 -13.41 3.17
N GLU A 126 18.33 -12.91 3.74
CA GLU A 126 18.95 -13.48 4.94
C GLU A 126 18.04 -13.34 6.16
N GLN A 127 17.51 -12.14 6.41
CA GLN A 127 16.54 -11.91 7.49
C GLN A 127 15.31 -12.80 7.34
N TYR A 128 14.78 -12.95 6.12
CA TYR A 128 13.65 -13.85 5.86
C TYR A 128 13.96 -15.32 6.15
N ALA A 129 15.19 -15.77 5.86
CA ALA A 129 15.62 -17.14 6.12
C ALA A 129 15.73 -17.45 7.62
N GLU A 130 16.13 -16.47 8.43
CA GLU A 130 16.30 -16.61 9.87
C GLU A 130 15.00 -16.58 10.67
N ILE A 131 13.94 -15.93 10.16
CA ILE A 131 12.67 -15.79 10.90
C ILE A 131 12.05 -17.16 11.17
N THR A 132 11.87 -17.48 12.45
CA THR A 132 11.23 -18.71 12.93
C THR A 132 9.78 -18.49 13.32
N ASP A 133 9.39 -17.30 13.79
CA ASP A 133 8.02 -17.05 14.24
C ASP A 133 7.08 -16.74 13.06
N LEU A 134 5.85 -17.24 13.12
CA LEU A 134 4.88 -17.09 12.02
C LEU A 134 4.25 -15.69 11.99
N ASP A 135 4.08 -15.04 13.14
CA ASP A 135 3.51 -13.69 13.20
C ASP A 135 4.54 -12.65 12.72
N GLU A 136 5.81 -12.83 13.10
CA GLU A 136 6.92 -12.04 12.56
C GLU A 136 7.07 -12.25 11.03
N LEU A 137 6.92 -13.48 10.55
CA LEU A 137 6.97 -13.81 9.12
C LEU A 137 5.87 -13.11 8.32
N GLU A 138 4.65 -13.04 8.87
CA GLU A 138 3.52 -12.35 8.24
C GLU A 138 3.81 -10.84 8.07
N GLN A 139 4.31 -10.20 9.13
CA GLN A 139 4.65 -8.77 9.11
C GLN A 139 5.79 -8.49 8.13
N PHE A 140 6.83 -9.32 8.15
CA PHE A 140 7.98 -9.17 7.27
C PHE A 140 7.59 -9.26 5.79
N LEU A 141 6.74 -10.21 5.41
CA LEU A 141 6.24 -10.34 4.05
C LEU A 141 5.31 -9.19 3.63
N TYR A 142 4.61 -8.59 4.58
CA TYR A 142 3.77 -7.42 4.32
C TYR A 142 4.63 -6.18 3.98
N ASP A 143 5.71 -5.99 4.74
CA ASP A 143 6.64 -4.87 4.57
C ASP A 143 7.55 -5.04 3.34
N HIS A 144 7.93 -6.29 3.03
CA HIS A 144 8.84 -6.63 1.92
C HIS A 144 8.15 -7.47 0.82
N PRO A 145 7.24 -6.87 0.01
CA PRO A 145 6.56 -7.59 -1.07
C PRO A 145 7.50 -8.00 -2.21
N VAL A 146 8.74 -7.49 -2.23
CA VAL A 146 9.79 -7.84 -3.21
C VAL A 146 10.16 -9.32 -3.13
N LEU A 147 9.95 -9.97 -1.97
CA LEU A 147 10.20 -11.40 -1.78
C LEU A 147 9.19 -12.29 -2.51
N LEU A 148 7.99 -11.78 -2.82
CA LEU A 148 6.90 -12.54 -3.47
C LEU A 148 7.11 -12.60 -4.98
N HIS A 149 8.25 -13.15 -5.37
CA HIS A 149 8.67 -13.39 -6.74
C HIS A 149 9.30 -14.78 -6.87
N GLU A 150 9.31 -15.35 -8.08
CA GLU A 150 9.91 -16.67 -8.33
C GLU A 150 11.39 -16.73 -7.92
N TYR A 151 12.15 -15.67 -8.22
CA TYR A 151 13.56 -15.52 -7.81
C TYR A 151 13.76 -15.55 -6.29
N GLY A 152 12.82 -14.98 -5.52
CA GLY A 152 12.83 -15.06 -4.06
C GLY A 152 12.69 -16.51 -3.59
N CYS A 153 11.73 -17.25 -4.14
CA CYS A 153 11.56 -18.67 -3.85
C CYS A 153 12.79 -19.51 -4.22
N MET A 154 13.39 -19.24 -5.38
CA MET A 154 14.60 -19.95 -5.82
C MET A 154 15.78 -19.71 -4.87
N THR A 155 15.95 -18.47 -4.40
CA THR A 155 17.05 -18.12 -3.50
C THR A 155 16.94 -18.80 -2.15
N ILE A 156 15.76 -18.79 -1.53
CA ILE A 156 15.55 -19.48 -0.24
C ILE A 156 15.75 -20.99 -0.36
N LEU A 157 15.39 -21.58 -1.51
CA LEU A 157 15.69 -22.99 -1.79
C LEU A 157 17.20 -23.27 -1.90
N ILE A 158 17.96 -22.37 -2.51
CA ILE A 158 19.43 -22.46 -2.57
C ILE A 158 20.01 -22.37 -1.16
N PHE A 159 19.51 -21.47 -0.30
CA PHE A 159 19.94 -21.38 1.10
C PHE A 159 19.66 -22.66 1.88
N ALA A 160 18.46 -23.25 1.73
CA ALA A 160 18.14 -24.54 2.35
C ALA A 160 19.16 -25.63 1.94
N LYS A 161 19.49 -25.72 0.64
CA LYS A 161 20.49 -26.68 0.14
C LYS A 161 21.89 -26.42 0.71
N ARG A 162 22.33 -25.16 0.76
CA ARG A 162 23.65 -24.79 1.31
C ARG A 162 23.77 -25.17 2.78
N LEU A 163 22.72 -24.91 3.57
CA LEU A 163 22.67 -25.25 5.00
C LEU A 163 22.68 -26.78 5.22
N GLU A 164 22.01 -27.55 4.36
CA GLU A 164 22.11 -29.02 4.40
C GLU A 164 23.52 -29.54 4.13
N CYS A 165 24.20 -28.98 3.12
CA CYS A 165 25.59 -29.33 2.84
C CYS A 165 26.53 -28.92 4.00
N ALA A 166 26.19 -27.88 4.75
CA ALA A 166 26.89 -27.47 5.97
C ALA A 166 26.50 -28.28 7.22
N HIS A 167 25.57 -29.24 7.09
CA HIS A 167 25.03 -30.08 8.17
C HIS A 167 24.24 -29.31 9.26
N GLU A 168 23.72 -28.12 8.94
CA GLU A 168 22.87 -27.31 9.83
C GLU A 168 21.39 -27.61 9.62
N ARG A 169 20.95 -28.75 10.16
CA ARG A 169 19.64 -29.32 9.87
C ARG A 169 18.45 -28.48 10.35
N GLU A 170 18.56 -27.84 11.52
CA GLU A 170 17.46 -27.03 12.08
C GLU A 170 17.23 -25.77 11.23
N ALA A 171 18.32 -25.09 10.85
CA ALA A 171 18.27 -23.91 9.99
C ALA A 171 17.75 -24.24 8.59
N SER A 172 18.19 -25.35 8.00
CA SER A 172 17.64 -25.80 6.71
C SER A 172 16.15 -26.14 6.79
N LEU A 173 15.69 -26.80 7.86
CA LEU A 173 14.27 -27.08 8.04
C LEU A 173 13.45 -25.78 8.11
N ASN A 174 13.98 -24.73 8.76
CA ASN A 174 13.35 -23.42 8.79
C ASN A 174 13.29 -22.78 7.38
N CYS A 175 14.38 -22.84 6.62
CA CYS A 175 14.41 -22.37 5.24
C CYS A 175 13.43 -23.12 4.34
N CYS A 176 13.29 -24.44 4.49
CA CYS A 176 12.29 -25.25 3.79
C CYS A 176 10.86 -24.78 4.11
N ARG A 177 10.56 -24.50 5.37
CA ARG A 177 9.26 -23.98 5.79
C ARG A 177 9.00 -22.61 5.16
N ASN A 178 9.96 -21.69 5.27
CA ASN A 178 9.84 -20.33 4.75
C ASN A 178 9.72 -20.33 3.22
N TYR A 179 10.37 -21.27 2.52
CA TYR A 179 10.16 -21.54 1.10
C TYR A 179 8.73 -21.99 0.80
N LEU A 180 8.19 -22.97 1.54
CA LEU A 180 6.83 -23.48 1.32
C LEU A 180 5.76 -22.42 1.62
N VAL A 181 5.97 -21.57 2.63
CA VAL A 181 5.09 -20.42 2.89
C VAL A 181 5.06 -19.49 1.69
N LEU A 182 6.23 -19.09 1.20
CA LEU A 182 6.35 -18.19 0.05
C LEU A 182 5.70 -18.81 -1.21
N ARG A 183 5.97 -20.10 -1.45
CA ARG A 183 5.41 -20.87 -2.55
C ARG A 183 3.88 -20.96 -2.48
N ASN A 184 3.32 -21.30 -1.32
CA ASN A 184 1.88 -21.39 -1.13
C ASN A 184 1.18 -20.04 -1.29
N ILE A 185 1.82 -18.93 -0.88
CA ILE A 185 1.27 -17.58 -1.10
C ILE A 185 1.25 -17.24 -2.59
N MET A 186 2.30 -17.60 -3.34
CA MET A 186 2.31 -17.42 -4.79
C MET A 186 1.30 -18.32 -5.51
N ASP A 187 1.13 -19.57 -5.07
CA ASP A 187 0.15 -20.49 -5.65
C ASP A 187 -1.30 -20.01 -5.37
N LEU A 188 -1.55 -19.34 -4.23
CA LEU A 188 -2.82 -18.65 -3.96
C LEU A 188 -3.05 -17.45 -4.88
N ALA A 189 -1.98 -16.77 -5.30
CA ALA A 189 -2.07 -15.68 -6.26
C ALA A 189 -2.39 -16.17 -7.69
N GLY A 190 -2.13 -17.44 -8.01
CA GLY A 190 -2.33 -18.02 -9.33
C GLY A 190 -1.41 -17.42 -10.40
N GLU A 191 -1.74 -17.59 -11.69
CA GLU A 191 -1.04 -16.94 -12.82
C GLU A 191 -1.27 -15.41 -12.88
N ALA A 192 -1.95 -14.81 -11.90
CA ALA A 192 -2.07 -13.36 -11.80
C ALA A 192 -0.72 -12.80 -11.34
N HIS A 193 0.22 -12.68 -12.28
CA HIS A 193 1.57 -12.12 -12.19
C HIS A 193 1.58 -10.61 -11.81
N GLN A 194 0.75 -10.19 -10.86
CA GLN A 194 0.62 -8.81 -10.47
C GLN A 194 0.97 -8.68 -8.99
N LEU A 195 2.22 -8.28 -8.76
CA LEU A 195 2.80 -7.82 -7.49
C LEU A 195 1.89 -6.85 -6.70
N LYS A 196 0.90 -6.23 -7.35
CA LYS A 196 -0.06 -5.28 -6.78
C LYS A 196 -1.05 -5.92 -5.80
N GLU A 197 -1.34 -7.22 -5.94
CA GLU A 197 -2.24 -8.00 -5.05
C GLU A 197 -1.47 -8.90 -4.06
N SER A 198 -0.16 -8.70 -3.93
CA SER A 198 0.71 -9.53 -3.09
C SER A 198 0.36 -9.44 -1.59
N ARG A 199 0.08 -8.25 -1.07
CA ARG A 199 -0.20 -8.03 0.36
C ARG A 199 -1.52 -8.64 0.84
N PRO A 200 -2.66 -8.48 0.15
CA PRO A 200 -3.89 -9.18 0.52
C PRO A 200 -3.72 -10.70 0.55
N MET A 201 -2.94 -11.27 -0.38
CA MET A 201 -2.69 -12.72 -0.44
C MET A 201 -1.91 -13.23 0.77
N VAL A 202 -0.90 -12.48 1.24
CA VAL A 202 -0.17 -12.78 2.48
C VAL A 202 -1.16 -12.86 3.64
N GLN A 203 -1.97 -11.81 3.84
CA GLN A 203 -2.94 -11.76 4.93
C GLN A 203 -3.99 -12.89 4.84
N MET A 204 -4.45 -13.22 3.64
CA MET A 204 -5.38 -14.33 3.41
C MET A 204 -4.77 -15.68 3.80
N PHE A 205 -3.51 -15.94 3.42
CA PHE A 205 -2.80 -17.16 3.77
C PHE A 205 -2.64 -17.33 5.28
N PHE A 206 -2.13 -16.29 5.97
CA PHE A 206 -1.90 -16.35 7.41
C PHE A 206 -3.21 -16.36 8.21
N LYS A 207 -4.25 -15.67 7.75
CA LYS A 207 -5.61 -15.81 8.31
C LYS A 207 -6.10 -17.25 8.24
N GLN A 208 -5.93 -17.92 7.10
CA GLN A 208 -6.33 -19.32 6.94
C GLN A 208 -5.52 -20.27 7.86
N ILE A 209 -4.26 -19.95 8.17
CA ILE A 209 -3.44 -20.70 9.14
C ILE A 209 -3.91 -20.46 10.58
N LYS A 210 -4.24 -19.21 10.93
CA LYS A 210 -4.71 -18.82 12.26
C LYS A 210 -6.07 -19.41 12.58
N GLU A 211 -6.98 -19.45 11.58
CA GLU A 211 -8.33 -19.98 11.74
C GLU A 211 -8.40 -21.51 11.71
N ASN A 212 -7.52 -22.19 10.95
CA ASN A 212 -7.57 -23.64 10.75
C ASN A 212 -6.31 -24.34 11.28
N PRO A 213 -6.35 -24.99 12.46
CA PRO A 213 -5.19 -25.68 13.03
C PRO A 213 -4.72 -26.87 12.18
N ASP A 214 -5.63 -27.50 11.42
CA ASP A 214 -5.29 -28.62 10.53
C ASP A 214 -4.42 -28.17 9.35
N ARG A 215 -4.58 -26.92 8.90
CA ARG A 215 -3.73 -26.35 7.85
C ARG A 215 -2.29 -26.16 8.34
N LYS A 216 -2.12 -25.74 9.59
CA LYS A 216 -0.79 -25.62 10.21
C LYS A 216 -0.08 -26.97 10.27
N LYS A 217 -0.77 -28.02 10.75
CA LYS A 217 -0.23 -29.39 10.77
C LYS A 217 0.16 -29.87 9.38
N LYS A 218 -0.69 -29.62 8.38
CA LYS A 218 -0.41 -29.99 7.00
C LYS A 218 0.85 -29.29 6.46
N LEU A 219 1.03 -28.00 6.76
CA LEU A 219 2.24 -27.26 6.39
C LEU A 219 3.50 -27.86 7.05
N ASP A 220 3.41 -28.25 8.33
CA ASP A 220 4.52 -28.88 9.05
C ASP A 220 4.87 -30.25 8.43
N GLU A 221 3.86 -31.06 8.08
CA GLU A 221 4.04 -32.34 7.39
C GLU A 221 4.66 -32.17 5.99
N GLU A 222 4.18 -31.19 5.22
CA GLU A 222 4.72 -30.82 3.91
C GLU A 222 6.19 -30.37 4.02
N THR A 223 6.52 -29.60 5.05
CA THR A 223 7.90 -29.15 5.33
C THR A 223 8.83 -30.33 5.56
N VAL A 224 8.44 -31.29 6.41
CA VAL A 224 9.27 -32.47 6.69
C VAL A 224 9.43 -33.34 5.44
N ASN A 225 8.37 -33.50 4.65
CA ASN A 225 8.42 -34.28 3.42
C ASN A 225 9.30 -33.63 2.35
N PHE A 226 9.20 -32.30 2.20
CA PHE A 226 10.02 -31.54 1.26
C PHE A 226 11.50 -31.56 1.65
N HIS A 227 11.80 -31.39 2.93
CA HIS A 227 13.16 -31.50 3.45
C HIS A 227 13.78 -32.88 3.17
N LYS A 228 13.01 -33.98 3.30
CA LYS A 228 13.49 -35.32 2.88
C LYS A 228 13.79 -35.40 1.38
N GLN A 229 12.97 -34.78 0.53
CA GLN A 229 13.23 -34.74 -0.91
C GLN A 229 14.52 -33.98 -1.23
N ILE A 230 14.80 -32.87 -0.53
CA ILE A 230 16.07 -32.14 -0.68
C ILE A 230 17.25 -33.04 -0.30
N LEU A 231 17.16 -33.76 0.82
CA LEU A 231 18.20 -34.71 1.24
C LEU A 231 18.45 -35.79 0.19
N ASP A 232 17.38 -36.37 -0.37
CA ASP A 232 17.49 -37.39 -1.43
C ASP A 232 18.12 -36.82 -2.71
N LEU A 233 17.86 -35.54 -3.03
CA LEU A 233 18.47 -34.85 -4.18
C LEU A 233 19.96 -34.61 -3.94
N ILE A 234 20.34 -34.09 -2.77
CA ILE A 234 21.74 -33.86 -2.40
C ILE A 234 22.52 -35.18 -2.41
N ALA A 235 21.94 -36.26 -1.88
CA ALA A 235 22.56 -37.57 -1.91
C ALA A 235 22.79 -38.12 -3.33
N LYS A 236 21.88 -37.82 -4.27
CA LYS A 236 22.03 -38.18 -5.69
C LYS A 236 23.06 -37.32 -6.39
N ASP A 237 23.11 -36.02 -6.10
CA ASP A 237 24.08 -35.09 -6.66
C ASP A 237 25.50 -35.45 -6.20
N ALA A 238 25.68 -35.76 -4.91
CA ALA A 238 26.95 -36.26 -4.36
C ALA A 238 27.40 -37.60 -4.95
N PHE A 239 26.46 -38.45 -5.42
CA PHE A 239 26.77 -39.72 -6.09
C PHE A 239 27.11 -39.54 -7.58
N ASN A 240 26.60 -38.47 -8.20
CA ASN A 240 26.78 -38.18 -9.63
C ASN A 240 27.95 -37.27 -9.95
N GLU A 241 28.69 -36.74 -8.95
CA GLU A 241 30.00 -36.15 -9.20
C GLU A 241 30.97 -37.28 -9.58
N PRO A 242 31.38 -37.44 -10.86
CA PRO A 242 32.55 -38.25 -11.13
C PRO A 242 33.70 -37.60 -10.39
N GLU A 243 34.51 -38.43 -9.74
CA GLU A 243 35.76 -38.08 -9.07
C GLU A 243 36.65 -37.19 -9.97
N VAL A 244 36.45 -35.88 -10.00
CA VAL A 244 37.29 -34.95 -10.77
C VAL A 244 38.47 -34.56 -9.87
N ALA A 245 39.52 -35.37 -10.03
CA ALA A 245 40.94 -35.01 -9.94
C ALA A 245 41.46 -34.44 -8.60
N GLY A 246 42.20 -35.29 -7.87
CA GLY A 246 43.46 -34.88 -7.26
C GLY A 246 43.48 -34.73 -5.74
N ALA A 247 43.23 -35.80 -4.99
CA ALA A 247 43.80 -35.94 -3.65
C ALA A 247 44.82 -37.09 -3.67
N GLU A 248 46.10 -36.73 -3.62
CA GLU A 248 47.20 -37.67 -3.47
C GLU A 248 46.95 -38.57 -2.23
N ARG A 249 46.97 -39.89 -2.44
CA ARG A 249 47.03 -40.84 -1.33
C ARG A 249 48.28 -40.53 -0.51
N PRO A 250 48.20 -40.39 0.83
CA PRO A 250 49.41 -40.28 1.63
C PRO A 250 50.28 -41.54 1.45
N PRO A 251 51.61 -41.41 1.37
CA PRO A 251 52.49 -42.54 1.17
C PRO A 251 52.34 -43.52 2.33
N LYS A 252 52.12 -44.80 2.00
CA LYS A 252 52.23 -45.89 2.96
C LYS A 252 53.67 -45.93 3.46
N THR A 253 53.86 -45.65 4.74
CA THR A 253 55.09 -45.98 5.45
C THR A 253 55.10 -47.49 5.69
N ASP A 254 56.14 -48.16 5.21
CA ASP A 254 56.52 -49.53 5.57
C ASP A 254 56.81 -49.66 7.07
#